data_AF-A0A6L6VBI6-F1
#
_entry.id   AF-A0A6L6VBI6-F1
#
_cell.length_a   1.000
_cell.length_b   1.000
_cell.length_c   1.000
_cell.angle_alpha   90.00
_cell.angle_beta   90.00
_cell.angle_gamma   90.00
#
_symmetry.space_group_name_H-M   'P 1'
#
loop_
_entity.id
_entity.type
_entity.pdbx_description
1 polymer ?
#
loop_
_entity_poly.entity_id
_entity_poly.type
_entity_poly.pdbx_seq_one_letter_code
_entity_poly.pdbx_strand_id
1 'polypeptide(L)'
;MIRALLRILSFIMLVLAIVAGTTDAIESVASSDVVTTGFGSLWADIGPASLAVVKQAITAHISSEALQLADKGILQQPAFAVFLTVALLLWIAGYKRRSSAGRFAA
;
A
#
# COMPACT_ATOMS: atom_id res chain seq x y z
N MET A 1 14.80 -12.51 13.31
CA MET A 1 14.71 -11.04 13.37
C MET A 1 14.01 -10.46 12.14
N ILE A 2 14.47 -10.73 10.91
CA ILE A 2 13.87 -10.23 9.65
C ILE A 2 12.35 -10.48 9.55
N ARG A 3 11.87 -11.67 9.94
CA ARG A 3 10.43 -12.00 9.94
C ARG A 3 9.59 -11.14 10.89
N ALA A 4 10.15 -10.75 12.04
CA ALA A 4 9.47 -9.87 12.99
C ALA A 4 9.40 -8.44 12.43
N LEU A 5 10.46 -7.97 11.77
CA LEU A 5 10.49 -6.68 11.08
C LEU A 5 9.44 -6.61 9.96
N LEU A 6 9.36 -7.64 9.10
CA LEU A 6 8.33 -7.73 8.06
C LEU A 6 6.91 -7.69 8.63
N ARG A 7 6.68 -8.34 9.79
CA ARG A 7 5.39 -8.32 10.47
C ARG A 7 5.06 -6.95 11.06
N ILE A 8 6.04 -6.27 11.65
CA ILE A 8 5.86 -4.89 12.16
C ILE A 8 5.56 -3.94 11.00
N LEU A 9 6.32 -4.03 9.90
CA LEU A 9 6.09 -3.20 8.73
C LEU A 9 4.71 -3.47 8.10
N SER A 10 4.32 -4.74 8.00
CA SER A 10 2.97 -5.14 7.58
C SER A 10 1.89 -4.53 8.48
N PHE A 11 2.09 -4.55 9.81
CA PHE A 11 1.16 -3.93 10.75
C PHE A 11 1.07 -2.41 10.56
N ILE A 12 2.20 -1.71 10.38
CA ILE A 12 2.22 -0.27 10.11
C ILE A 12 1.45 0.04 8.82
N MET A 13 1.71 -0.71 7.73
CA MET A 13 0.99 -0.55 6.47
C MET A 13 -0.51 -0.82 6.63
N LEU A 14 -0.89 -1.81 7.44
CA LEU A 14 -2.30 -2.11 7.73
C LEU A 14 -2.98 -0.95 8.48
N VAL A 15 -2.30 -0.34 9.45
CA VAL A 15 -2.82 0.83 10.17
C VAL A 15 -3.04 2.00 9.20
N LEU A 16 -2.06 2.29 8.33
CA LEU A 16 -2.19 3.35 7.32
C LEU A 16 -3.36 3.08 6.36
N ALA A 17 -3.54 1.82 5.92
CA ALA A 17 -4.65 1.43 5.09
C ALA A 17 -6.01 1.69 5.76
N ILE A 18 -6.13 1.34 7.05
CA ILE A 18 -7.36 1.56 7.83
C ILE A 18 -7.64 3.05 7.99
N VAL A 19 -6.62 3.87 8.31
CA VAL A 19 -6.78 5.31 8.47
C VAL A 19 -7.26 5.95 7.15
N ALA A 20 -6.58 5.67 6.04
CA ALA A 20 -6.96 6.18 4.72
C ALA A 20 -8.37 5.72 4.29
N GLY A 21 -8.69 4.44 4.52
CA GLY A 21 -10.04 3.94 4.21
C GLY A 21 -11.13 4.55 5.09
N THR A 22 -10.82 4.86 6.35
CA THR A 22 -11.76 5.51 7.26
C THR A 22 -12.02 6.96 6.85
N THR A 23 -10.99 7.72 6.47
CA THR A 23 -11.16 9.09 5.97
C THR A 23 -11.98 9.11 4.69
N ASP A 24 -11.67 8.23 3.74
CA ASP A 24 -12.42 8.10 2.50
C ASP A 24 -13.90 7.72 2.76
N ALA A 25 -14.16 6.80 3.70
CA ALA A 25 -15.51 6.43 4.07
C ALA A 25 -16.31 7.59 4.72
N ILE A 26 -15.67 8.38 5.57
CA ILE A 26 -16.31 9.57 6.19
C ILE A 26 -16.70 10.58 5.12
N GLU A 27 -15.79 10.89 4.20
CA GLU A 27 -16.06 11.82 3.11
C GLU A 27 -17.14 11.30 2.16
N SER A 28 -17.11 10.00 1.87
CA SER A 28 -18.11 9.36 1.01
C SER A 28 -19.51 9.44 1.62
N VAL A 29 -19.65 9.19 2.93
CA VAL A 29 -20.93 9.32 3.63
C VAL A 29 -21.37 10.78 3.70
N ALA A 30 -20.45 11.71 3.96
CA ALA A 30 -20.75 13.13 4.07
C ALA A 30 -21.21 13.74 2.72
N SER A 31 -20.64 13.28 1.61
CA SER A 31 -20.97 13.73 0.26
C SER A 31 -22.13 12.96 -0.39
N SER A 32 -22.55 11.84 0.20
CA SER A 32 -23.46 10.86 -0.42
C SER A 32 -22.99 10.36 -1.79
N ASP A 33 -21.68 10.42 -2.04
CA ASP A 33 -21.02 9.96 -3.27
C ASP A 33 -19.79 9.12 -2.91
N VAL A 34 -19.33 8.25 -3.80
CA VAL A 34 -18.17 7.41 -3.55
C VAL A 34 -16.89 8.22 -3.77
N VAL A 35 -16.35 8.77 -2.68
CA VAL A 35 -15.10 9.52 -2.67
C VAL A 35 -13.97 8.62 -2.20
N THR A 36 -12.91 8.54 -3.00
CA THR A 36 -11.69 7.81 -2.65
C THR A 36 -10.46 8.63 -2.97
N THR A 37 -9.50 8.66 -2.06
CA THR A 37 -8.25 9.40 -2.26
C THR A 37 -7.24 8.57 -3.04
N GLY A 38 -6.77 9.09 -4.17
CA GLY A 38 -5.73 8.43 -4.97
C GLY A 38 -4.39 8.35 -4.21
N PHE A 39 -3.67 7.25 -4.37
CA PHE A 39 -2.35 7.09 -3.73
C PHE A 39 -1.36 8.19 -4.15
N GLY A 40 -1.40 8.60 -5.42
CA GLY A 40 -0.56 9.65 -5.95
C GLY A 40 -0.86 11.03 -5.35
N SER A 41 -2.13 11.35 -5.09
CA SER A 41 -2.50 12.63 -4.45
C SER A 41 -2.09 12.64 -2.99
N LEU A 42 -2.37 11.56 -2.25
CA LEU A 42 -1.95 11.44 -0.84
C LEU A 42 -0.42 11.56 -0.69
N TRP A 43 0.36 10.96 -1.59
CA TRP A 43 1.82 11.13 -1.57
C TRP A 43 2.21 12.57 -1.90
N ALA A 44 1.62 13.18 -2.93
CA ALA A 44 1.90 14.58 -3.27
C ALA A 44 1.62 15.53 -2.10
N ASP A 45 0.58 15.27 -1.31
CA ASP A 45 0.21 16.08 -0.13
C ASP A 45 1.23 15.94 1.02
N ILE A 46 1.72 14.72 1.26
CA ILE A 46 2.67 14.44 2.36
C ILE A 46 4.10 14.85 1.97
N GLY A 47 4.47 14.67 0.71
CA GLY A 47 5.86 14.74 0.26
C GLY A 47 6.00 15.01 -1.23
N PRO A 48 5.75 16.25 -1.70
CA PRO A 48 5.82 16.57 -3.11
C PRO A 48 7.24 16.44 -3.68
N ALA A 49 8.26 16.79 -2.88
CA ALA A 49 9.66 16.70 -3.28
C ALA A 49 10.12 15.24 -3.47
N SER A 50 9.70 14.32 -2.60
CA SER A 50 10.08 12.91 -2.72
C SER A 50 9.41 12.25 -3.93
N LEU A 51 8.14 12.61 -4.20
CA LEU A 51 7.44 12.16 -5.40
C LEU A 51 8.14 12.66 -6.68
N ALA A 52 8.57 13.93 -6.72
CA ALA A 52 9.30 14.48 -7.86
C ALA A 52 10.63 13.73 -8.11
N VAL A 53 11.38 13.41 -7.05
CA VAL A 53 12.62 12.63 -7.16
C VAL A 53 12.35 11.23 -7.71
N VAL A 54 11.31 10.55 -7.23
CA VAL A 54 10.94 9.21 -7.74
C VAL A 54 10.53 9.28 -9.20
N LYS A 55 9.70 10.25 -9.60
CA LYS A 55 9.30 10.44 -11.00
C LYS A 55 10.50 10.72 -11.91
N GLN A 56 11.44 11.54 -11.45
CA GLN A 56 12.67 11.84 -12.18
C GLN A 56 13.56 10.59 -12.30
N ALA A 57 13.74 9.82 -11.23
CA ALA A 57 14.52 8.59 -11.25
C ALA A 57 13.94 7.53 -12.21
N ILE A 58 12.62 7.35 -12.22
CA ILE A 58 11.93 6.43 -13.14
C ILE A 58 12.10 6.89 -14.59
N THR A 59 11.94 8.18 -14.85
CA THR A 59 12.10 8.74 -16.20
C THR A 59 13.54 8.61 -16.69
N ALA A 60 14.52 8.80 -15.80
CA ALA A 60 15.94 8.73 -16.13
C ALA A 60 16.46 7.29 -16.32
N HIS A 61 15.94 6.31 -15.56
CA HIS A 61 16.49 4.95 -15.55
C HIS A 61 15.64 3.90 -16.27
N ILE A 62 14.34 4.16 -16.48
CA ILE A 62 13.43 3.17 -17.07
C ILE A 62 12.88 3.71 -18.40
N SER A 63 11.95 4.66 -18.34
CA SER A 63 11.37 5.35 -19.49
C SER A 63 10.18 6.23 -19.03
N SER A 64 9.77 7.17 -19.88
CA SER A 64 8.54 7.94 -19.66
C SER A 64 7.27 7.08 -19.77
N GLU A 65 7.27 6.05 -20.61
CA GLU A 65 6.14 5.12 -20.75
C GLU A 65 5.92 4.28 -19.48
N ALA A 66 7.00 3.85 -18.83
CA ALA A 66 6.92 3.14 -17.55
C ALA A 66 6.29 4.02 -16.46
N LEU A 67 6.58 5.32 -16.47
CA LEU A 67 5.95 6.25 -15.55
C LEU A 67 4.45 6.40 -15.81
N GLN A 68 4.02 6.48 -17.08
CA GLN A 68 2.59 6.54 -17.43
C GLN A 68 1.84 5.26 -17.02
N LEU A 69 2.48 4.10 -17.17
CA LEU A 69 1.91 2.83 -16.73
C LEU A 69 1.81 2.76 -15.19
N ALA A 70 2.82 3.25 -14.47
CA ALA A 70 2.79 3.35 -13.01
C ALA A 70 1.73 4.36 -12.52
N ASP A 71 1.55 5.47 -13.23
CA ASP A 71 0.54 6.49 -12.93
C ASP A 71 -0.86 5.87 -13.01
N LYS A 72 -1.20 5.23 -14.14
CA LYS A 72 -2.49 4.55 -14.35
C LYS A 72 -2.67 3.32 -13.46
N GLY A 73 -1.58 2.61 -13.19
CA GLY A 73 -1.60 1.33 -12.48
C GLY A 73 -1.72 1.47 -10.97
N ILE A 74 -0.92 2.32 -10.34
CA ILE A 74 -0.78 2.35 -8.88
C ILE A 74 -1.04 3.74 -8.27
N LEU A 75 -0.70 4.84 -8.95
CA LEU A 75 -0.94 6.18 -8.39
C LEU A 75 -2.42 6.60 -8.47
N GLN A 76 -3.17 6.12 -9.47
CA GLN A 76 -4.62 6.35 -9.56
C GLN A 76 -5.45 5.38 -8.72
N GLN A 77 -4.84 4.33 -8.15
CA GLN A 77 -5.57 3.43 -7.27
C GLN A 77 -5.83 4.10 -5.91
N PRO A 78 -6.94 3.74 -5.25
CA PRO A 78 -7.24 4.27 -3.92
C PRO A 78 -6.12 3.92 -2.94
N ALA A 79 -5.68 4.92 -2.16
CA ALA A 79 -4.54 4.81 -1.26
C ALA A 79 -4.70 3.65 -0.27
N PHE A 80 -5.90 3.48 0.30
CA PHE A 80 -6.18 2.38 1.23
C PHE A 80 -5.94 1.00 0.59
N ALA A 81 -6.32 0.81 -0.68
CA ALA A 81 -6.17 -0.46 -1.38
C ALA A 81 -4.69 -0.77 -1.67
N VAL A 82 -3.90 0.26 -2.02
CA VAL A 82 -2.45 0.12 -2.20
C VAL A 82 -1.79 -0.29 -0.90
N PHE A 83 -2.04 0.42 0.21
CA PHE A 83 -1.47 0.09 1.51
C PHE A 83 -1.91 -1.29 2.01
N LEU A 84 -3.18 -1.66 1.83
CA LEU A 84 -3.71 -2.97 2.20
C LEU A 84 -3.00 -4.09 1.43
N THR A 85 -2.80 -3.89 0.12
CA THR A 85 -2.11 -4.86 -0.74
C THR A 85 -0.66 -5.06 -0.28
N VAL A 86 0.06 -3.97 -0.03
CA VAL A 86 1.44 -4.03 0.49
C VAL A 86 1.49 -4.70 1.86
N ALA A 87 0.56 -4.37 2.76
CA ALA A 87 0.46 -4.99 4.08
C ALA A 87 0.27 -6.51 3.98
N LEU A 88 -0.61 -6.97 3.07
CA LEU A 88 -0.86 -8.38 2.79
C LEU A 88 0.37 -9.09 2.22
N LEU A 89 1.05 -8.50 1.24
CA LEU A 89 2.26 -9.08 0.67
C LEU A 89 3.37 -9.25 1.72
N LEU A 90 3.59 -8.23 2.55
CA LEU A 90 4.54 -8.28 3.66
C LEU A 90 4.14 -9.32 4.70
N TRP A 91 2.84 -9.43 5.00
CA TRP A 91 2.33 -10.43 5.93
C TRP A 91 2.57 -11.85 5.41
N ILE A 92 2.24 -12.12 4.13
CA ILE A 92 2.45 -13.42 3.49
C ILE A 92 3.94 -13.78 3.48
N ALA A 93 4.82 -12.83 3.11
CA ALA A 93 6.27 -13.03 3.15
C ALA A 93 6.80 -13.30 4.57
N GLY A 94 6.19 -12.69 5.59
CA GLY A 94 6.48 -12.94 7.00
C GLY A 94 5.79 -14.19 7.57
N TYR A 95 4.84 -14.79 6.86
CA TYR A 95 3.97 -15.84 7.38
C TYR A 95 4.71 -17.19 7.45
N LYS A 96 4.91 -17.69 8.67
CA LYS A 96 5.40 -19.05 8.91
C LYS A 96 4.20 -19.99 8.85
N ARG A 97 4.11 -20.85 7.82
CA ARG A 97 3.18 -21.99 7.84
C ARG A 97 3.40 -22.77 9.15
N ARG A 98 2.40 -22.78 10.03
CA ARG A 98 2.40 -23.69 11.17
C ARG A 98 2.27 -25.09 10.59
N SER A 99 3.32 -25.90 10.72
CA SER A 99 3.28 -27.30 10.31
C SER A 99 2.10 -27.96 11.01
N SER A 100 1.15 -28.49 10.23
CA SER A 100 0.05 -29.32 10.71
C SER A 100 0.52 -30.73 11.13
N ALA A 101 1.82 -31.02 11.06
CA ALA A 101 2.40 -32.28 11.50
C ALA A 101 2.60 -32.26 13.02
N GLY A 102 1.63 -32.80 13.75
CA GLY A 102 1.73 -32.99 15.20
C GLY A 102 0.45 -33.50 15.87
N ARG A 103 -0.67 -33.64 15.14
CA ARG A 103 -1.93 -34.18 15.67
C ARG A 103 -2.17 -35.67 15.35
N PHE A 104 -1.13 -36.38 14.92
CA PHE A 104 -1.18 -37.83 14.65
C PHE A 104 0.00 -38.59 15.28
N ALA A 105 0.39 -38.26 16.51
CA ALA A 105 1.10 -39.20 17.36
C ALA A 105 0.05 -39.77 18.33
N ALA A 106 -0.56 -40.87 17.89
CA ALA A 106 -1.42 -41.75 18.67
C ALA A 106 -0.56 -42.70 19.53
#